data_AF-A0A5B8JIJ3-F1
#
_entry.id   AF-A0A5B8JIJ3-F1
#
_cell.length_a   1.000
_cell.length_b   1.000
_cell.length_c   1.000
_cell.angle_alpha   90.00
_cell.angle_beta   90.00
_cell.angle_gamma   90.00
#
_symmetry.space_group_name_H-M   'P 1'
#
loop_
_entity.id
_entity.type
_entity.pdbx_description
1 polymer ?
#
loop_
_entity_poly.entity_id
_entity_poly.type
_entity_poly.pdbx_seq_one_letter_code
_entity_poly.pdbx_strand_id
1 'polypeptide(L)'
;MFEERYPQMAGSGLPVADVDAVRASITDMWPDEPGGWVHEWSALATRYAEAGSHGLSALAYGWARFPTLADQAKRAALAHQTEQYLLAAPGFAVTFRRDVLDLPYRGGLTRVPVHVFTPPGVTGRRPMLLVSGGVDSWKMDLHGLLLTLCSHTGLPAVAFDIPGTGDSQVPMSPDGAEIVRGLIGQVRNLGNGLVVHVGISMGGHYSARSGLAGEADAAIVLGGPVEAAFARGRLTRFGMDGIVGNALGFDRRPSHDELFTALAAFSLRPLLDLDGQAPMLVVNGADDVHVPPDDTLVFEGRRDTEVHLLPGTGHCAVTRLPEVLRIISEWLPRTLSALRTGPATTAGPN
;
A
#
# COMPACT_ATOMS: atom_id res chain seq x y z
N MET A 1 -9.78 -15.41 9.98
CA MET A 1 -8.55 -14.60 9.81
C MET A 1 -7.32 -15.48 9.59
N PHE A 2 -6.94 -16.37 10.52
CA PHE A 2 -5.79 -17.27 10.32
C PHE A 2 -5.90 -18.14 9.06
N GLU A 3 -7.07 -18.69 8.73
CA GLU A 3 -7.24 -19.53 7.52
C GLU A 3 -6.78 -18.84 6.23
N GLU A 4 -7.00 -17.52 6.12
CA GLU A 4 -6.63 -16.74 4.93
C GLU A 4 -5.23 -16.13 5.04
N ARG A 5 -4.87 -15.62 6.22
CA ARG A 5 -3.68 -14.77 6.40
C ARG A 5 -2.46 -15.51 6.97
N TYR A 6 -2.60 -16.76 7.38
CA TYR A 6 -1.50 -17.56 7.90
C TYR A 6 -0.30 -17.67 6.95
N PRO A 7 -0.47 -17.90 5.62
CA PRO A 7 0.67 -17.90 4.70
C PRO A 7 1.43 -16.57 4.69
N GLN A 8 0.75 -15.44 4.88
CA GLN A 8 1.38 -14.12 4.98
C GLN A 8 2.11 -13.96 6.31
N MET A 9 1.54 -14.44 7.43
CA MET A 9 2.18 -14.40 8.75
C MET A 9 3.48 -15.22 8.78
N ALA A 10 3.42 -16.45 8.28
CA ALA A 10 4.60 -17.31 8.19
C ALA A 10 5.61 -16.78 7.14
N GLY A 11 5.10 -16.22 6.04
CA GLY A 11 5.91 -15.66 4.96
C GLY A 11 6.54 -14.30 5.26
N SER A 12 6.07 -13.57 6.28
CA SER A 12 6.60 -12.25 6.65
C SER A 12 7.93 -12.32 7.42
N GLY A 13 8.39 -13.52 7.78
CA GLY A 13 9.65 -13.76 8.50
C GLY A 13 9.49 -14.05 9.99
N LEU A 14 8.26 -14.18 10.51
CA LEU A 14 8.03 -14.64 11.88
C LEU A 14 8.29 -16.16 11.97
N PRO A 15 8.92 -16.65 13.06
CA PRO A 15 9.03 -18.08 13.32
C PRO A 15 7.66 -18.76 13.33
N VAL A 16 7.51 -19.82 12.51
CA VAL A 16 6.24 -20.57 12.37
C VAL A 16 5.71 -21.06 13.72
N ALA A 17 6.60 -21.57 14.58
CA ALA A 17 6.22 -22.05 15.91
C ALA A 17 5.61 -20.95 16.80
N ASP A 18 6.08 -19.70 16.67
CA ASP A 18 5.53 -18.57 17.42
C ASP A 18 4.17 -18.14 16.87
N VAL A 19 3.99 -18.18 15.55
CA VAL A 19 2.69 -17.94 14.89
C VAL A 19 1.68 -19.00 15.32
N ASP A 20 2.08 -20.27 15.34
CA ASP A 20 1.22 -21.39 15.76
C ASP A 20 0.83 -21.28 17.24
N ALA A 21 1.77 -20.89 18.10
CA ALA A 21 1.50 -20.66 19.51
C ALA A 21 0.49 -19.52 19.73
N VAL A 22 0.69 -18.37 19.08
CA VAL A 22 -0.28 -17.25 19.14
C VAL A 22 -1.64 -17.68 18.61
N ARG A 23 -1.68 -18.41 17.49
CA ARG A 23 -2.92 -18.94 16.92
C ARG A 23 -3.66 -19.87 17.89
N ALA A 24 -2.94 -20.70 18.64
CA ALA A 24 -3.52 -21.62 19.62
C ALA A 24 -4.06 -20.89 20.85
N SER A 25 -3.48 -19.75 21.22
CA SER A 25 -3.93 -18.93 22.36
C SER A 25 -5.16 -18.06 22.03
N ILE A 26 -5.28 -17.56 20.80
CA ILE A 26 -6.35 -16.63 20.44
C ILE A 26 -7.70 -17.35 20.34
N THR A 27 -8.66 -16.90 21.15
CA THR A 27 -10.06 -17.36 21.14
C THR A 27 -11.04 -16.28 20.71
N ASP A 28 -10.68 -15.00 20.81
CA ASP A 28 -11.52 -13.87 20.40
C ASP A 28 -10.69 -12.77 19.67
N MET A 29 -11.34 -12.05 18.77
CA MET A 29 -10.73 -10.99 17.96
C MET A 29 -10.64 -9.64 18.69
N TRP A 30 -11.59 -9.33 19.57
CA TRP A 30 -11.84 -7.94 19.99
C TRP A 30 -11.36 -7.58 21.39
N PRO A 31 -11.47 -8.44 22.42
CA PRO A 31 -10.97 -8.14 23.76
C PRO A 31 -9.45 -7.89 23.78
N ASP A 32 -9.02 -6.95 24.61
CA ASP A 32 -7.60 -6.74 24.96
C ASP A 32 -7.29 -7.38 26.32
N GLU A 33 -7.38 -8.70 26.35
CA GLU A 33 -7.13 -9.55 27.51
C GLU A 33 -6.59 -10.91 27.03
N PRO A 34 -6.07 -11.78 27.92
CA PRO A 34 -5.59 -13.10 27.52
C PRO A 34 -6.61 -13.87 26.67
N GLY A 35 -6.16 -14.41 25.55
CA GLY A 35 -7.00 -15.02 24.51
C GLY A 35 -7.54 -14.05 23.44
N GLY A 36 -7.34 -12.74 23.62
CA GLY A 36 -7.67 -11.71 22.64
C GLY A 36 -6.59 -11.52 21.58
N TRP A 37 -7.00 -11.24 20.34
CA TRP A 37 -6.08 -11.07 19.20
C TRP A 37 -4.95 -10.08 19.47
N VAL A 38 -5.30 -8.84 19.83
CA VAL A 38 -4.31 -7.77 20.00
C VAL A 38 -3.39 -8.05 21.18
N HIS A 39 -3.93 -8.68 22.23
CA HIS A 39 -3.20 -9.07 23.42
C HIS A 39 -2.12 -10.11 23.12
N GLU A 40 -2.50 -11.24 22.52
CA GLU A 40 -1.57 -12.35 22.28
C GLU A 40 -0.45 -11.98 21.30
N TRP A 41 -0.78 -11.25 20.23
CA TRP A 41 0.22 -10.74 19.30
C TRP A 41 1.14 -9.68 19.95
N SER A 42 0.58 -8.78 20.76
CA SER A 42 1.39 -7.77 21.47
C SER A 42 2.30 -8.41 22.51
N ALA A 43 1.85 -9.48 23.18
CA ALA A 43 2.67 -10.25 24.12
C ALA A 43 3.87 -10.90 23.40
N LEU A 44 3.65 -11.51 22.24
CA LEU A 44 4.75 -12.01 21.41
C LEU A 44 5.72 -10.88 21.00
N ALA A 45 5.17 -9.74 20.57
CA ALA A 45 5.97 -8.60 20.15
C ALA A 45 6.84 -8.04 21.28
N THR A 46 6.30 -7.94 22.50
CA THR A 46 7.04 -7.53 23.70
C THR A 46 8.19 -8.48 24.01
N ARG A 47 7.97 -9.80 23.95
CA ARG A 47 9.05 -10.78 24.14
C ARG A 47 10.21 -10.58 23.15
N TYR A 48 9.90 -10.30 21.88
CA TYR A 48 10.94 -9.99 20.90
C TYR A 48 11.65 -8.66 21.20
N ALA A 49 10.92 -7.64 21.64
CA ALA A 49 11.52 -6.35 22.01
C ALA A 49 12.48 -6.50 23.19
N GLU A 50 12.08 -7.23 24.24
CA GLU A 50 12.91 -7.52 25.42
C GLU A 50 14.18 -8.33 25.05
N ALA A 51 14.09 -9.20 24.04
CA ALA A 51 15.21 -9.93 23.50
C ALA A 51 16.07 -9.12 22.49
N GLY A 52 15.78 -7.84 22.27
CA GLY A 52 16.48 -6.97 21.30
C GLY A 52 16.18 -7.31 19.83
N SER A 53 15.23 -8.20 19.56
CA SER A 53 14.81 -8.61 18.22
C SER A 53 13.78 -7.64 17.63
N HIS A 54 14.14 -6.37 17.51
CA HIS A 54 13.23 -5.28 17.14
C HIS A 54 12.52 -5.48 15.79
N GLY A 55 13.17 -6.11 14.82
CA GLY A 55 12.55 -6.45 13.53
C GLY A 55 11.40 -7.45 13.67
N LEU A 56 11.57 -8.51 14.46
CA LEU A 56 10.51 -9.48 14.75
C LEU A 56 9.41 -8.85 15.61
N SER A 57 9.79 -7.98 16.56
CA SER A 57 8.84 -7.23 17.37
C SER A 57 7.94 -6.34 16.51
N ALA A 58 8.51 -5.61 15.55
CA ALA A 58 7.75 -4.79 14.61
C ALA A 58 6.79 -5.63 13.74
N LEU A 59 7.22 -6.80 13.28
CA LEU A 59 6.34 -7.72 12.54
C LEU A 59 5.17 -8.21 13.40
N ALA A 60 5.44 -8.63 14.63
CA ALA A 60 4.41 -9.11 15.55
C ALA A 60 3.42 -8.00 15.95
N TYR A 61 3.89 -6.78 16.21
CA TYR A 61 2.99 -5.64 16.43
C TYR A 61 2.15 -5.28 15.20
N GLY A 62 2.70 -5.45 13.99
CA GLY A 62 1.95 -5.35 12.73
C GLY A 62 0.75 -6.30 12.68
N TRP A 63 0.92 -7.55 13.16
CA TRP A 63 -0.18 -8.48 13.30
C TRP A 63 -1.12 -8.15 14.46
N ALA A 64 -0.63 -7.63 15.58
CA ALA A 64 -1.48 -7.21 16.70
C ALA A 64 -2.53 -6.16 16.30
N ARG A 65 -2.12 -5.17 15.52
CA ARG A 65 -3.03 -4.13 15.01
C ARG A 65 -3.89 -4.58 13.83
N PHE A 66 -3.54 -5.65 13.12
CA PHE A 66 -4.28 -6.11 11.95
C PHE A 66 -5.75 -6.43 12.30
N PRO A 67 -6.73 -6.21 11.40
CA PRO A 67 -6.62 -5.61 10.06
C PRO A 67 -6.83 -4.08 10.03
N THR A 68 -7.21 -3.46 11.15
CA THR A 68 -7.73 -2.09 11.21
C THR A 68 -7.35 -1.38 12.51
N LEU A 69 -7.51 -0.05 12.58
CA LEU A 69 -7.35 0.71 13.84
C LEU A 69 -8.68 0.90 14.56
N ALA A 70 -9.46 -0.17 14.70
CA ALA A 70 -10.82 -0.13 15.24
C ALA A 70 -10.88 0.38 16.69
N ASP A 71 -9.87 0.08 17.50
CA ASP A 71 -9.87 0.37 18.93
C ASP A 71 -8.52 0.94 19.41
N GLN A 72 -8.45 1.29 20.70
CA GLN A 72 -7.28 1.90 21.28
C GLN A 72 -6.10 0.94 21.42
N ALA A 73 -6.35 -0.35 21.65
CA ALA A 73 -5.30 -1.35 21.77
C ALA A 73 -4.58 -1.55 20.43
N LYS A 74 -5.31 -1.59 19.32
CA LYS A 74 -4.73 -1.65 17.97
C LYS A 74 -3.98 -0.37 17.59
N ARG A 75 -4.44 0.79 18.04
CA ARG A 75 -3.69 2.06 17.90
C ARG A 75 -2.40 2.05 18.70
N ALA A 76 -2.41 1.52 19.93
CA ALA A 76 -1.20 1.34 20.73
C ALA A 76 -0.23 0.36 20.06
N ALA A 77 -0.73 -0.76 19.51
CA ALA A 77 0.07 -1.71 18.75
C ALA A 77 0.73 -1.08 17.51
N LEU A 78 0.06 -0.18 16.78
CA LEU A 78 0.69 0.59 15.69
C LEU A 78 1.81 1.51 16.21
N ALA A 79 1.60 2.19 17.33
CA ALA A 79 2.60 3.06 17.92
C ALA A 79 3.86 2.25 18.31
N HIS A 80 3.67 1.10 18.96
CA HIS A 80 4.77 0.19 19.28
C HIS A 80 5.41 -0.44 18.03
N GLN A 81 4.63 -0.79 17.00
CA GLN A 81 5.17 -1.23 15.72
C GLN A 81 6.15 -0.18 15.18
N THR A 82 5.76 1.09 15.18
CA THR A 82 6.58 2.20 14.69
C THR A 82 7.86 2.34 15.50
N GLU A 83 7.77 2.31 16.83
CA GLU A 83 8.94 2.37 17.71
C GLU A 83 9.93 1.25 17.42
N GLN A 84 9.46 0.00 17.40
CA GLN A 84 10.30 -1.18 17.18
C GLN A 84 10.88 -1.20 15.76
N TYR A 85 10.12 -0.74 14.77
CA TYR A 85 10.60 -0.61 13.40
C TYR A 85 11.75 0.42 13.28
N LEU A 86 11.65 1.54 14.00
CA LEU A 86 12.73 2.55 14.05
C LEU A 86 13.97 2.03 14.78
N LEU A 87 13.80 1.24 15.84
CA LEU A 87 14.91 0.56 16.53
C LEU A 87 15.58 -0.50 15.65
N ALA A 88 14.82 -1.15 14.77
CA ALA A 88 15.35 -2.12 13.80
C ALA A 88 16.05 -1.46 12.60
N ALA A 89 15.74 -0.19 12.30
CA ALA A 89 16.19 0.51 11.10
C ALA A 89 17.70 0.53 10.85
N PRO A 90 18.58 0.63 11.86
CA PRO A 90 20.04 0.54 11.65
C PRO A 90 20.50 -0.79 11.03
N GLY A 91 19.71 -1.85 11.16
CA GLY A 91 19.99 -3.17 10.59
C GLY A 91 19.45 -3.38 9.17
N PHE A 92 18.76 -2.40 8.58
CA PHE A 92 18.21 -2.54 7.23
C PHE A 92 19.32 -2.55 6.17
N ALA A 93 19.10 -3.31 5.09
CA ALA A 93 20.04 -3.41 3.96
C ALA A 93 20.07 -2.14 3.07
N VAL A 94 19.40 -1.06 3.48
CA VAL A 94 19.28 0.21 2.78
C VAL A 94 19.42 1.35 3.78
N THR A 95 19.80 2.54 3.31
CA THR A 95 19.69 3.72 4.16
C THR A 95 18.21 4.05 4.35
N PHE A 96 17.80 4.14 5.61
CA PHE A 96 16.42 4.41 5.99
C PHE A 96 16.30 5.75 6.72
N ARG A 97 15.23 6.48 6.43
CA ARG A 97 14.76 7.59 7.28
C ARG A 97 13.25 7.68 7.28
N ARG A 98 12.70 8.22 8.36
CA ARG A 98 11.28 8.58 8.48
C ARG A 98 11.15 10.09 8.46
N ASP A 99 10.39 10.61 7.52
CA ASP A 99 10.03 12.03 7.44
C ASP A 99 8.55 12.21 7.80
N VAL A 100 8.16 13.42 8.18
CA VAL A 100 6.75 13.81 8.30
C VAL A 100 6.53 15.04 7.43
N LEU A 101 5.66 14.90 6.43
CA LEU A 101 5.39 15.95 5.44
C LEU A 101 4.05 16.63 5.76
N ASP A 102 3.98 17.95 5.62
CA ASP A 102 2.70 18.66 5.66
C ASP A 102 2.17 18.80 4.24
N LEU A 103 1.01 18.20 3.97
CA LEU A 103 0.44 18.09 2.62
C LEU A 103 -0.95 18.72 2.54
N PRO A 104 -1.32 19.31 1.39
CA PRO A 104 -2.65 19.86 1.18
C PRO A 104 -3.75 18.82 1.36
N TYR A 105 -4.80 19.22 2.09
CA TYR A 105 -6.04 18.44 2.21
C TYR A 105 -7.22 19.36 2.55
N ARG A 106 -8.20 19.44 1.66
CA ARG A 106 -9.46 20.21 1.85
C ARG A 106 -9.24 21.66 2.28
N GLY A 107 -8.27 22.33 1.65
CA GLY A 107 -7.93 23.73 1.92
C GLY A 107 -7.09 23.96 3.19
N GLY A 108 -6.69 22.89 3.88
CA GLY A 108 -5.74 22.92 5.00
C GLY A 108 -4.50 22.07 4.73
N LEU A 109 -3.81 21.70 5.80
CA LEU A 109 -2.67 20.78 5.78
C LEU A 109 -2.96 19.56 6.67
N THR A 110 -2.46 18.40 6.24
CA THR A 110 -2.43 17.18 7.06
C THR A 110 -1.00 16.64 7.15
N ARG A 111 -0.65 16.05 8.30
CA ARG A 111 0.69 15.47 8.52
C ARG A 111 0.72 14.06 7.99
N VAL A 112 1.66 13.77 7.10
CA VAL A 112 1.82 12.46 6.47
C VAL A 112 3.22 11.92 6.74
N PRO A 113 3.35 10.98 7.68
CA PRO A 113 4.59 10.26 7.88
C PRO A 113 4.92 9.36 6.69
N VAL A 114 6.15 9.46 6.19
CA VAL A 114 6.66 8.67 5.07
C VAL A 114 7.97 8.00 5.43
N HIS A 115 8.21 6.83 4.85
CA HIS A 115 9.43 6.06 5.02
C HIS A 115 10.25 6.13 3.74
N VAL A 116 11.48 6.65 3.81
CA VAL A 116 12.37 6.79 2.67
C VAL A 116 13.44 5.72 2.74
N PHE A 117 13.57 4.95 1.65
CA PHE A 117 14.51 3.85 1.48
C PHE A 117 15.45 4.20 0.34
N THR A 118 16.76 4.20 0.62
CA THR A 118 17.79 4.47 -0.39
C THR A 118 18.71 3.26 -0.52
N PRO A 119 18.73 2.57 -1.68
CA PRO A 119 19.61 1.43 -1.91
C PRO A 119 21.09 1.80 -1.71
N PRO A 120 21.94 0.86 -1.27
CA PRO A 120 23.38 1.08 -1.17
C PRO A 120 24.00 1.54 -2.49
N GLY A 121 24.94 2.47 -2.43
CA GLY A 121 25.68 2.95 -3.60
C GLY A 121 24.91 3.90 -4.53
N VAL A 122 23.64 4.21 -4.23
CA VAL A 122 22.92 5.28 -4.93
C VAL A 122 23.55 6.63 -4.60
N THR A 123 24.17 7.25 -5.61
CA THR A 123 24.70 8.62 -5.54
C THR A 123 23.90 9.55 -6.45
N GLY A 124 23.77 10.81 -6.04
CA GLY A 124 23.02 11.82 -6.78
C GLY A 124 21.50 11.61 -6.77
N ARG A 125 20.79 12.44 -7.55
CA ARG A 125 19.33 12.39 -7.67
C ARG A 125 18.92 11.31 -8.67
N ARG A 126 17.95 10.47 -8.32
CA ARG A 126 17.44 9.36 -9.14
C ARG A 126 15.92 9.44 -9.29
N PRO A 127 15.32 8.76 -10.28
CA PRO A 127 13.88 8.51 -10.25
C PRO A 127 13.50 7.86 -8.92
N MET A 128 12.35 8.24 -8.37
CA MET A 128 11.88 7.74 -7.08
C MET A 128 10.66 6.86 -7.29
N LEU A 129 10.58 5.77 -6.53
CA LEU A 129 9.34 5.03 -6.35
C LEU A 129 8.52 5.70 -5.25
N LEU A 130 7.23 5.93 -5.48
CA LEU A 130 6.25 6.25 -4.44
C LEU A 130 5.39 5.01 -4.24
N VAL A 131 5.35 4.44 -3.04
CA VAL A 131 4.81 3.09 -2.81
C VAL A 131 3.76 3.10 -1.71
N SER A 132 2.60 2.47 -1.96
CA SER A 132 1.56 2.27 -0.94
C SER A 132 0.90 0.91 -1.02
N GLY A 133 0.39 0.46 0.13
CA GLY A 133 -0.39 -0.76 0.26
C GLY A 133 -1.89 -0.49 0.26
N GLY A 134 -2.67 -1.51 0.61
CA GLY A 134 -4.12 -1.46 0.69
C GLY A 134 -4.65 -0.99 2.03
N VAL A 135 -5.94 -1.23 2.25
CA VAL A 135 -6.64 -0.86 3.50
C VAL A 135 -6.14 -1.62 4.73
N ASP A 136 -5.58 -2.82 4.55
CA ASP A 136 -5.10 -3.72 5.61
C ASP A 136 -3.59 -3.99 5.57
N SER A 137 -2.86 -3.33 4.66
CA SER A 137 -1.43 -3.55 4.40
C SER A 137 -0.72 -2.20 4.34
N TRP A 138 0.04 -1.85 5.37
CA TRP A 138 0.56 -0.50 5.55
C TRP A 138 2.08 -0.43 5.30
N LYS A 139 2.66 0.77 5.26
CA LYS A 139 4.04 1.00 4.80
C LYS A 139 5.12 0.15 5.49
N MET A 140 4.92 -0.20 6.76
CA MET A 140 5.83 -1.08 7.51
C MET A 140 5.65 -2.56 7.15
N ASP A 141 4.43 -2.98 6.80
CA ASP A 141 4.15 -4.37 6.38
C ASP A 141 4.73 -4.64 4.99
N LEU A 142 4.88 -3.59 4.18
CA LEU A 142 5.51 -3.65 2.87
C LEU A 142 7.04 -3.69 2.91
N HIS A 143 7.68 -3.71 4.10
CA HIS A 143 9.14 -3.61 4.22
C HIS A 143 9.90 -4.60 3.32
N GLY A 144 9.57 -5.89 3.38
CA GLY A 144 10.24 -6.91 2.56
C GLY A 144 10.07 -6.67 1.05
N LEU A 145 8.89 -6.25 0.63
CA LEU A 145 8.63 -5.88 -0.76
C LEU A 145 9.41 -4.63 -1.17
N LEU A 146 9.47 -3.61 -0.33
CA LEU A 146 10.22 -2.37 -0.57
C LEU A 146 11.72 -2.65 -0.73
N LEU A 147 12.30 -3.48 0.14
CA LEU A 147 13.69 -3.92 -0.01
C LEU A 147 13.91 -4.66 -1.33
N THR A 148 12.97 -5.53 -1.70
CA THR A 148 13.05 -6.29 -2.96
C THR A 148 12.96 -5.36 -4.17
N LEU A 149 12.01 -4.43 -4.19
CA LEU A 149 11.88 -3.43 -5.25
C LEU A 149 13.14 -2.55 -5.35
N CYS A 150 13.66 -2.06 -4.23
CA CYS A 150 14.90 -1.29 -4.18
C CYS A 150 16.09 -2.08 -4.72
N SER A 151 16.21 -3.36 -4.36
CA SER A 151 17.29 -4.24 -4.83
C SER A 151 17.19 -4.54 -6.32
N HIS A 152 16.01 -4.88 -6.83
CA HIS A 152 15.79 -5.25 -8.23
C HIS A 152 15.88 -4.06 -9.19
N THR A 153 15.41 -2.88 -8.76
CA THR A 153 15.36 -1.69 -9.62
C THR A 153 16.57 -0.77 -9.44
N GLY A 154 17.27 -0.87 -8.31
CA GLY A 154 18.31 0.08 -7.91
C GLY A 154 17.78 1.51 -7.69
N LEU A 155 16.47 1.67 -7.47
CA LEU A 155 15.83 2.96 -7.25
C LEU A 155 15.49 3.19 -5.77
N PRO A 156 15.65 4.42 -5.27
CA PRO A 156 15.10 4.82 -3.98
C PRO A 156 13.57 4.80 -3.99
N ALA A 157 12.99 4.56 -2.82
CA ALA A 157 11.55 4.48 -2.62
C ALA A 157 11.08 5.35 -1.45
N VAL A 158 9.88 5.90 -1.56
CA VAL A 158 9.13 6.55 -0.49
C VAL A 158 7.86 5.75 -0.28
N ALA A 159 7.71 5.15 0.89
CA ALA A 159 6.51 4.43 1.28
C ALA A 159 5.61 5.29 2.16
N PHE A 160 4.30 5.22 1.93
CA PHE A 160 3.30 5.96 2.69
C PHE A 160 2.05 5.10 2.94
N ASP A 161 1.29 5.47 3.97
CA ASP A 161 -0.03 4.88 4.24
C ASP A 161 -1.09 5.70 3.50
N ILE A 162 -2.02 5.02 2.83
CA ILE A 162 -3.13 5.71 2.16
C ILE A 162 -4.03 6.39 3.20
N PRO A 163 -4.79 7.43 2.81
CA PRO A 163 -5.82 8.02 3.67
C PRO A 163 -6.69 6.96 4.36
N GLY A 164 -6.93 7.12 5.66
CA GLY A 164 -7.71 6.18 6.48
C GLY A 164 -6.93 4.98 7.03
N THR A 165 -5.63 4.85 6.74
CA THR A 165 -4.81 3.72 7.18
C THR A 165 -3.56 4.15 7.92
N GLY A 166 -3.02 3.27 8.77
CA GLY A 166 -1.74 3.47 9.45
C GLY A 166 -1.61 4.81 10.14
N ASP A 167 -0.56 5.55 9.79
CA ASP A 167 -0.25 6.86 10.38
C ASP A 167 -1.14 8.01 9.86
N SER A 168 -2.11 7.73 8.97
CA SER A 168 -2.98 8.76 8.40
C SER A 168 -3.87 9.40 9.47
N GLN A 169 -3.98 10.73 9.43
CA GLN A 169 -4.81 11.52 10.35
C GLN A 169 -6.20 11.82 9.80
N VAL A 170 -6.52 11.33 8.60
CA VAL A 170 -7.77 11.63 7.91
C VAL A 170 -8.40 10.32 7.42
N PRO A 171 -9.73 10.24 7.33
CA PRO A 171 -10.38 9.07 6.76
C PRO A 171 -10.10 8.96 5.25
N MET A 172 -10.22 7.75 4.74
CA MET A 172 -10.22 7.48 3.31
C MET A 172 -11.40 8.19 2.67
N SER A 173 -11.12 8.95 1.62
CA SER A 173 -12.12 9.64 0.82
C SER A 173 -11.57 9.89 -0.59
N PRO A 174 -12.42 10.22 -1.57
CA PRO A 174 -11.95 10.62 -2.90
C PRO A 174 -11.02 11.83 -2.85
N ASP A 175 -11.25 12.76 -1.93
CA ASP A 175 -10.40 13.93 -1.69
C ASP A 175 -8.99 13.56 -1.19
N GLY A 176 -8.83 12.35 -0.65
CA GLY A 176 -7.53 11.81 -0.24
C GLY A 176 -6.51 11.76 -1.38
N ALA A 177 -6.95 11.86 -2.63
CA ALA A 177 -6.05 11.97 -3.76
C ALA A 177 -5.29 13.31 -3.85
N GLU A 178 -5.78 14.37 -3.20
CA GLU A 178 -5.03 15.62 -3.02
C GLU A 178 -3.72 15.38 -2.27
N ILE A 179 -3.76 14.53 -1.25
CA ILE A 179 -2.60 14.12 -0.46
C ILE A 179 -1.60 13.38 -1.33
N VAL A 180 -2.07 12.44 -2.17
CA VAL A 180 -1.22 11.68 -3.10
C VAL A 180 -0.55 12.61 -4.13
N ARG A 181 -1.29 13.58 -4.68
CA ARG A 181 -0.70 14.61 -5.56
C ARG A 181 0.38 15.43 -4.85
N GLY A 182 0.13 15.83 -3.60
CA GLY A 182 1.11 16.50 -2.75
C GLY A 182 2.37 15.66 -2.51
N LEU A 183 2.20 14.36 -2.22
CA LEU A 183 3.29 13.40 -2.08
C LEU A 183 4.14 13.32 -3.35
N ILE A 184 3.50 13.17 -4.52
CA ILE A 184 4.21 13.14 -5.81
C ILE A 184 5.07 14.40 -5.97
N GLY A 185 4.55 15.59 -5.66
CA GLY A 185 5.31 16.84 -5.69
C GLY A 185 6.52 16.83 -4.75
N GLN A 186 6.36 16.38 -3.50
CA GLN A 186 7.46 16.27 -2.55
C GLN A 186 8.52 15.25 -2.99
N VAL A 187 8.09 14.07 -3.44
CA VAL A 187 8.98 13.00 -3.91
C VAL A 187 9.74 13.41 -5.17
N ARG A 188 9.11 14.19 -6.06
CA ARG A 188 9.77 14.80 -7.21
C ARG A 188 10.97 15.65 -6.79
N ASN A 189 10.84 16.40 -5.70
CA ASN A 189 11.90 17.24 -5.12
C ASN A 189 12.97 16.45 -4.38
N LEU A 190 12.69 15.22 -3.93
CA LEU A 190 13.70 14.31 -3.37
C LEU A 190 14.54 13.65 -4.49
N GLY A 191 13.88 13.25 -5.58
CA GLY A 191 14.46 12.55 -6.72
C GLY A 191 15.01 13.44 -7.82
N ASN A 192 15.30 12.88 -8.99
CA ASN A 192 15.72 13.66 -10.17
C ASN A 192 14.57 14.35 -10.90
N GLY A 193 13.41 14.46 -10.27
CA GLY A 193 12.21 14.98 -10.90
C GLY A 193 11.32 13.91 -11.53
N LEU A 194 11.68 12.61 -11.54
CA LEU A 194 10.80 11.53 -12.02
C LEU A 194 10.24 10.71 -10.85
N VAL A 195 8.93 10.45 -10.87
CA VAL A 195 8.19 9.69 -9.86
C VAL A 195 7.39 8.57 -10.52
N VAL A 196 7.62 7.35 -10.04
CA VAL A 196 6.86 6.16 -10.42
C VAL A 196 5.98 5.76 -9.25
N HIS A 197 4.66 5.82 -9.40
CA HIS A 197 3.73 5.46 -8.33
C HIS A 197 3.38 3.96 -8.40
N VAL A 198 3.81 3.20 -7.41
CA VAL A 198 3.50 1.78 -7.23
C VAL A 198 2.42 1.62 -6.17
N GLY A 199 1.26 1.12 -6.56
CA GLY A 199 0.14 0.93 -5.65
C GLY A 199 -0.30 -0.53 -5.59
N ILE A 200 -0.61 -1.01 -4.39
CA ILE A 200 -1.11 -2.38 -4.16
C ILE A 200 -2.52 -2.30 -3.58
N SER A 201 -3.47 -3.07 -4.12
CA SER A 201 -4.86 -3.08 -3.66
C SER A 201 -5.47 -1.68 -3.70
N MET A 202 -6.00 -1.15 -2.60
CA MET A 202 -6.48 0.23 -2.54
C MET A 202 -5.38 1.29 -2.76
N GLY A 203 -4.11 0.99 -2.48
CA GLY A 203 -2.98 1.80 -2.98
C GLY A 203 -2.89 1.77 -4.50
N GLY A 204 -3.23 0.63 -5.10
CA GLY A 204 -3.40 0.42 -6.54
C GLY A 204 -4.42 1.39 -7.15
N HIS A 205 -5.56 1.61 -6.48
CA HIS A 205 -6.52 2.65 -6.88
C HIS A 205 -5.87 4.03 -6.96
N TYR A 206 -5.12 4.45 -5.93
CA TYR A 206 -4.44 5.75 -5.94
C TYR A 206 -3.35 5.83 -7.02
N SER A 207 -2.63 4.73 -7.29
CA SER A 207 -1.67 4.66 -8.40
C SER A 207 -2.35 4.77 -9.77
N ALA A 208 -3.48 4.07 -9.96
CA ALA A 208 -4.28 4.13 -11.17
C ALA A 208 -4.81 5.54 -11.41
N ARG A 209 -5.36 6.18 -10.38
CA ARG A 209 -5.82 7.56 -10.42
C ARG A 209 -4.70 8.51 -10.84
N SER A 210 -3.54 8.46 -10.17
CA SER A 210 -2.42 9.36 -10.48
C SER A 210 -1.82 9.12 -11.87
N GLY A 211 -1.84 7.87 -12.36
CA GLY A 211 -1.39 7.53 -13.71
C GLY A 211 -2.35 8.04 -14.77
N LEU A 212 -3.66 7.78 -14.60
CA LEU A 212 -4.71 8.25 -15.51
C LEU A 212 -4.77 9.79 -15.58
N ALA A 213 -4.55 10.46 -14.45
CA ALA A 213 -4.53 11.92 -14.38
C ALA A 213 -3.21 12.55 -14.88
N GLY A 214 -2.19 11.74 -15.21
CA GLY A 214 -0.86 12.24 -15.61
C GLY A 214 -0.12 12.98 -14.50
N GLU A 215 -0.48 12.73 -13.24
CA GLU A 215 0.16 13.38 -12.07
C GLU A 215 1.51 12.71 -11.74
N ALA A 216 1.56 11.38 -11.79
CA ALA A 216 2.81 10.61 -11.73
C ALA A 216 3.41 10.47 -13.13
N ASP A 217 4.74 10.35 -13.24
CA ASP A 217 5.39 10.19 -14.54
C ASP A 217 5.25 8.77 -15.10
N ALA A 218 4.96 7.81 -14.23
CA ALA A 218 4.56 6.43 -14.57
C ALA A 218 3.81 5.80 -13.39
N ALA A 219 2.96 4.80 -13.65
CA ALA A 219 2.21 4.10 -12.60
C ALA A 219 2.28 2.58 -12.74
N ILE A 220 2.44 1.89 -11.61
CA ILE A 220 2.35 0.43 -11.48
C ILE A 220 1.17 0.12 -10.57
N VAL A 221 0.12 -0.47 -11.14
CA VAL A 221 -1.14 -0.77 -10.48
C VAL A 221 -1.21 -2.28 -10.22
N LEU A 222 -1.12 -2.68 -8.96
CA LEU A 222 -1.25 -4.08 -8.55
C LEU A 222 -2.60 -4.30 -7.88
N GLY A 223 -3.54 -4.95 -8.58
CA GLY A 223 -4.89 -5.25 -8.05
C GLY A 223 -5.67 -4.02 -7.58
N GLY A 224 -5.56 -2.90 -8.29
CA GLY A 224 -6.23 -1.65 -7.93
C GLY A 224 -7.71 -1.60 -8.34
N PRO A 225 -8.66 -1.31 -7.43
CA PRO A 225 -10.06 -1.09 -7.79
C PRO A 225 -10.22 0.24 -8.54
N VAL A 226 -11.03 0.24 -9.61
CA VAL A 226 -11.10 1.33 -10.59
C VAL A 226 -12.55 1.80 -10.77
N GLU A 227 -13.47 0.92 -11.16
CA GLU A 227 -14.87 1.27 -11.40
C GLU A 227 -15.81 0.14 -11.00
N ALA A 228 -15.66 -1.04 -11.59
CA ALA A 228 -16.52 -2.20 -11.40
C ALA A 228 -16.41 -2.80 -9.99
N ALA A 229 -15.31 -2.56 -9.27
CA ALA A 229 -15.21 -2.86 -7.83
C ALA A 229 -16.17 -2.03 -6.98
N PHE A 230 -16.52 -0.81 -7.42
CA PHE A 230 -17.37 0.13 -6.68
C PHE A 230 -18.85 0.06 -7.11
N ALA A 231 -19.20 -0.84 -8.04
CA ALA A 231 -20.57 -1.04 -8.51
C ALA A 231 -21.48 -1.63 -7.42
N ARG A 232 -22.78 -1.29 -7.48
CA ARG A 232 -23.77 -1.74 -6.49
C ARG A 232 -23.94 -3.26 -6.54
N GLY A 233 -24.11 -3.88 -5.37
CA GLY A 233 -24.42 -5.31 -5.25
C GLY A 233 -23.20 -6.24 -5.25
N ARG A 234 -21.97 -5.70 -5.34
CA ARG A 234 -20.76 -6.45 -5.03
C ARG A 234 -20.73 -6.81 -3.55
N LEU A 235 -20.77 -8.11 -3.26
CA LEU A 235 -20.56 -8.62 -1.90
C LEU A 235 -19.07 -8.62 -1.59
N THR A 236 -18.68 -7.92 -0.52
CA THR A 236 -17.34 -8.02 0.03
C THR A 236 -17.17 -9.37 0.72
N ARG A 237 -15.98 -9.97 0.58
CA ARG A 237 -15.62 -11.23 1.24
C ARG A 237 -14.69 -10.98 2.41
N PHE A 238 -14.59 -11.96 3.32
CA PHE A 238 -13.59 -11.99 4.39
C PHE A 238 -13.58 -10.78 5.34
N GLY A 239 -14.76 -10.15 5.55
CA GLY A 239 -14.89 -8.99 6.44
C GLY A 239 -14.36 -7.67 5.86
N MET A 240 -14.09 -7.64 4.56
CA MET A 240 -13.55 -6.45 3.87
C MET A 240 -14.48 -5.23 3.95
N ASP A 241 -15.80 -5.42 4.15
CA ASP A 241 -16.72 -4.32 4.46
C ASP A 241 -16.38 -3.60 5.76
N GLY A 242 -16.03 -4.34 6.81
CA GLY A 242 -15.60 -3.76 8.08
C GLY A 242 -14.23 -3.08 7.97
N ILE A 243 -13.31 -3.68 7.20
CA ILE A 243 -11.97 -3.14 6.97
C ILE A 243 -12.03 -1.82 6.21
N VAL A 244 -12.71 -1.82 5.06
CA VAL A 244 -12.93 -0.63 4.24
C VAL A 244 -13.77 0.40 5.00
N GLY A 245 -14.78 -0.04 5.75
CA GLY A 245 -15.58 0.81 6.63
C GLY A 245 -14.73 1.56 7.65
N ASN A 246 -13.78 0.88 8.32
CA ASN A 246 -12.87 1.54 9.25
C ASN A 246 -11.98 2.56 8.53
N ALA A 247 -11.44 2.21 7.35
CA ALA A 247 -10.63 3.14 6.56
C ALA A 247 -11.44 4.40 6.13
N LEU A 248 -12.72 4.23 5.78
CA LEU A 248 -13.65 5.33 5.48
C LEU A 248 -14.04 6.17 6.72
N GLY A 249 -13.62 5.77 7.92
CA GLY A 249 -13.87 6.50 9.16
C GLY A 249 -15.15 6.11 9.90
N PHE A 250 -15.79 4.99 9.55
CA PHE A 250 -16.90 4.46 10.35
C PHE A 250 -16.38 3.92 11.69
N ASP A 251 -17.06 4.30 12.78
CA ASP A 251 -16.81 3.84 14.15
C ASP A 251 -17.52 2.51 14.48
N ARG A 252 -18.40 2.07 13.59
CA ARG A 252 -19.08 0.77 13.61
C ARG A 252 -18.99 0.10 12.24
N ARG A 253 -19.38 -1.16 12.18
CA ARG A 253 -19.59 -1.82 10.88
C ARG A 253 -20.67 -1.05 10.09
N PRO A 254 -20.34 -0.54 8.89
CA PRO A 254 -21.34 0.13 8.07
C PRO A 254 -22.35 -0.89 7.53
N SER A 255 -23.56 -0.44 7.23
CA SER A 255 -24.48 -1.20 6.39
C SER A 255 -23.97 -1.25 4.95
N HIS A 256 -24.45 -2.22 4.16
CA HIS A 256 -24.07 -2.31 2.75
C HIS A 256 -24.41 -1.04 1.95
N ASP A 257 -25.54 -0.37 2.26
CA ASP A 257 -25.95 0.85 1.55
C ASP A 257 -25.09 2.05 1.92
N GLU A 258 -24.70 2.19 3.19
CA GLU A 258 -23.75 3.23 3.63
C GLU A 258 -22.39 3.05 2.97
N LEU A 259 -21.87 1.82 2.98
CA LEU A 259 -20.59 1.50 2.36
C LEU A 259 -20.62 1.73 0.85
N PHE A 260 -21.68 1.27 0.16
CA PHE A 260 -21.86 1.51 -1.27
C PHE A 260 -21.90 3.01 -1.61
N THR A 261 -22.68 3.78 -0.85
CA THR A 261 -22.80 5.23 -1.06
C THR A 261 -21.44 5.93 -0.92
N ALA A 262 -20.65 5.54 0.09
CA ALA A 262 -19.31 6.08 0.29
C ALA A 262 -18.34 5.67 -0.84
N LEU A 263 -18.40 4.42 -1.29
CA LEU A 263 -17.50 3.87 -2.31
C LEU A 263 -17.83 4.33 -3.73
N ALA A 264 -19.08 4.67 -4.03
CA ALA A 264 -19.48 5.11 -5.37
C ALA A 264 -18.66 6.31 -5.87
N ALA A 265 -18.25 7.20 -4.96
CA ALA A 265 -17.44 8.37 -5.27
C ALA A 265 -15.97 8.07 -5.59
N PHE A 266 -15.52 6.82 -5.43
CA PHE A 266 -14.17 6.38 -5.80
C PHE A 266 -14.08 5.89 -7.24
N SER A 267 -15.17 5.84 -8.01
CA SER A 267 -15.07 5.44 -9.42
C SER A 267 -14.14 6.37 -10.21
N LEU A 268 -13.18 5.77 -10.92
CA LEU A 268 -12.24 6.47 -11.80
C LEU A 268 -12.77 6.64 -13.23
N ARG A 269 -14.04 6.30 -13.50
CA ARG A 269 -14.69 6.47 -14.82
C ARG A 269 -14.39 7.83 -15.46
N PRO A 270 -14.50 8.98 -14.77
CA PRO A 270 -14.22 10.28 -15.39
C PRO A 270 -12.79 10.43 -15.91
N LEU A 271 -11.81 9.73 -15.33
CA LEU A 271 -10.42 9.75 -15.79
C LEU A 271 -10.17 8.75 -16.92
N LEU A 272 -10.94 7.66 -16.98
CA LEU A 272 -10.86 6.68 -18.07
C LEU A 272 -11.29 7.29 -19.41
N ASP A 273 -12.18 8.28 -19.39
CA ASP A 273 -12.65 9.00 -20.59
C ASP A 273 -11.63 10.03 -21.11
N LEU A 274 -10.51 10.24 -20.40
CA LEU A 274 -9.41 11.11 -20.81
C LEU A 274 -8.29 10.32 -21.50
N ASP A 275 -7.50 11.00 -22.34
CA ASP A 275 -6.33 10.43 -23.03
C ASP A 275 -4.99 11.04 -22.54
N GLY A 276 -5.01 11.61 -21.33
CA GLY A 276 -3.88 12.29 -20.70
C GLY A 276 -2.97 11.39 -19.85
N GLN A 277 -3.17 10.07 -19.85
CA GLN A 277 -2.45 9.20 -18.92
C GLN A 277 -0.94 9.17 -19.14
N ALA A 278 -0.22 8.94 -18.04
CA ALA A 278 1.17 8.50 -18.03
C ALA A 278 1.28 7.02 -18.48
N PRO A 279 2.48 6.52 -18.79
CA PRO A 279 2.70 5.09 -18.99
C PRO A 279 2.30 4.27 -17.77
N MET A 280 1.61 3.14 -17.99
CA MET A 280 1.09 2.32 -16.91
C MET A 280 1.44 0.83 -17.08
N LEU A 281 1.71 0.17 -15.97
CA LEU A 281 1.75 -1.28 -15.87
C LEU A 281 0.64 -1.71 -14.92
N VAL A 282 -0.32 -2.48 -15.41
CA VAL A 282 -1.48 -2.93 -14.63
C VAL A 282 -1.42 -4.45 -14.51
N VAL A 283 -1.32 -4.95 -13.28
CA VAL A 283 -1.20 -6.38 -13.01
C VAL A 283 -2.23 -6.79 -11.97
N ASN A 284 -2.95 -7.88 -12.21
CA ASN A 284 -3.76 -8.52 -11.18
C ASN A 284 -3.86 -10.03 -11.40
N GLY A 285 -4.41 -10.74 -10.41
CA GLY A 285 -4.80 -12.12 -10.58
C GLY A 285 -6.16 -12.27 -11.24
N ALA A 286 -6.30 -13.27 -12.12
CA ALA A 286 -7.56 -13.59 -12.78
C ALA A 286 -8.62 -14.11 -11.80
N ASP A 287 -8.20 -14.67 -10.67
CA ASP A 287 -9.06 -15.26 -9.65
C ASP A 287 -9.26 -14.31 -8.45
N ASP A 288 -9.04 -13.01 -8.65
CA ASP A 288 -9.22 -11.99 -7.61
C ASP A 288 -10.69 -11.88 -7.18
N VAL A 289 -10.91 -12.10 -5.89
CA VAL A 289 -12.24 -12.09 -5.26
C VAL A 289 -12.64 -10.72 -4.73
N HIS A 290 -11.72 -9.77 -4.68
CA HIS A 290 -11.92 -8.41 -4.18
C HIS A 290 -12.06 -7.42 -5.32
N VAL A 291 -11.17 -7.49 -6.32
CA VAL A 291 -11.19 -6.62 -7.49
C VAL A 291 -11.53 -7.43 -8.73
N PRO A 292 -12.62 -7.10 -9.44
CA PRO A 292 -13.03 -7.85 -10.61
C PRO A 292 -12.03 -7.67 -11.77
N PRO A 293 -11.93 -8.66 -12.68
CA PRO A 293 -11.09 -8.55 -13.87
C PRO A 293 -11.36 -7.31 -14.72
N ASP A 294 -12.61 -6.84 -14.78
CA ASP A 294 -13.01 -5.63 -15.53
C ASP A 294 -12.18 -4.40 -15.14
N ASP A 295 -11.82 -4.25 -13.86
CA ASP A 295 -11.01 -3.12 -13.39
C ASP A 295 -9.55 -3.21 -13.84
N THR A 296 -9.07 -4.39 -14.22
CA THR A 296 -7.76 -4.58 -14.83
C THR A 296 -7.83 -4.44 -16.35
N LEU A 297 -8.84 -5.05 -16.97
CA LEU A 297 -9.00 -5.12 -18.43
C LEU A 297 -9.43 -3.79 -19.06
N VAL A 298 -10.03 -2.87 -18.28
CA VAL A 298 -10.38 -1.52 -18.76
C VAL A 298 -9.17 -0.69 -19.22
N PHE A 299 -7.96 -1.13 -18.89
CA PHE A 299 -6.71 -0.52 -19.34
C PHE A 299 -6.19 -1.06 -20.68
N GLU A 300 -6.76 -2.14 -21.22
CA GLU A 300 -6.34 -2.71 -22.49
C GLU A 300 -6.54 -1.72 -23.65
N GLY A 301 -5.55 -1.65 -24.54
CA GLY A 301 -5.57 -0.73 -25.69
C GLY A 301 -5.29 0.73 -25.36
N ARG A 302 -5.10 1.11 -24.09
CA ARG A 302 -4.71 2.46 -23.70
C ARG A 302 -3.24 2.75 -24.09
N ARG A 303 -2.95 4.01 -24.43
CA ARG A 303 -1.60 4.46 -24.79
C ARG A 303 -0.59 4.14 -23.68
N ASP A 304 0.57 3.63 -24.08
CA ASP A 304 1.72 3.32 -23.21
C ASP A 304 1.37 2.46 -21.98
N THR A 305 0.38 1.56 -22.11
CA THR A 305 -0.12 0.73 -21.03
C THR A 305 0.09 -0.76 -21.32
N GLU A 306 0.73 -1.47 -20.38
CA GLU A 306 0.85 -2.93 -20.40
C GLU A 306 -0.09 -3.54 -19.34
N VAL A 307 -0.88 -4.54 -19.72
CA VAL A 307 -1.90 -5.19 -18.86
C VAL A 307 -1.58 -6.67 -18.71
N HIS A 308 -1.57 -7.16 -17.48
CA HIS A 308 -1.32 -8.56 -17.14
C HIS A 308 -2.36 -9.08 -16.16
N LEU A 309 -3.28 -9.93 -16.66
CA LEU A 309 -4.18 -10.69 -15.81
C LEU A 309 -3.66 -12.12 -15.66
N LEU A 310 -3.06 -12.43 -14.51
CA LEU A 310 -2.33 -13.68 -14.28
C LEU A 310 -3.29 -14.81 -13.87
N PRO A 311 -3.34 -15.95 -14.59
CA PRO A 311 -4.21 -17.06 -14.22
C PRO A 311 -3.68 -17.81 -12.99
N GLY A 312 -4.59 -18.41 -12.22
CA GLY A 312 -4.26 -19.25 -11.06
C GLY A 312 -3.76 -18.46 -9.85
N THR A 313 -4.06 -17.17 -9.79
CA THR A 313 -3.68 -16.30 -8.67
C THR A 313 -4.78 -15.29 -8.39
N GLY A 314 -4.94 -14.95 -7.11
CA GLY A 314 -5.97 -14.04 -6.62
C GLY A 314 -5.48 -12.60 -6.48
N HIS A 315 -6.00 -11.91 -5.47
CA HIS A 315 -5.80 -10.47 -5.28
C HIS A 315 -4.33 -10.02 -5.35
N CYS A 316 -4.08 -8.98 -6.16
CA CYS A 316 -2.76 -8.39 -6.41
C CYS A 316 -1.71 -9.38 -6.95
N ALA A 317 -2.12 -10.57 -7.38
CA ALA A 317 -1.26 -11.66 -7.81
C ALA A 317 -0.14 -12.05 -6.80
N VAL A 318 -0.34 -11.83 -5.49
CA VAL A 318 0.72 -11.96 -4.47
C VAL A 318 1.34 -13.37 -4.42
N THR A 319 0.54 -14.42 -4.68
CA THR A 319 1.06 -15.81 -4.69
C THR A 319 2.08 -16.08 -5.80
N ARG A 320 2.14 -15.20 -6.81
CA ARG A 320 3.11 -15.21 -7.91
C ARG A 320 4.00 -13.96 -7.89
N LEU A 321 4.27 -13.41 -6.70
CA LEU A 321 5.10 -12.20 -6.53
C LEU A 321 6.45 -12.24 -7.30
N PRO A 322 7.21 -13.35 -7.36
CA PRO A 322 8.43 -13.41 -8.15
C PRO A 322 8.22 -13.10 -9.65
N GLU A 323 7.08 -13.53 -10.22
CA GLU A 323 6.73 -13.23 -11.60
C GLU A 323 6.29 -11.78 -11.78
N VAL A 324 5.51 -11.24 -10.84
CA VAL A 324 5.12 -9.82 -10.83
C VAL A 324 6.36 -8.92 -10.78
N LEU A 325 7.33 -9.26 -9.93
CA LEU A 325 8.59 -8.52 -9.82
C LEU A 325 9.44 -8.61 -11.09
N ARG A 326 9.42 -9.76 -11.80
CA ARG A 326 10.05 -9.90 -13.11
C ARG A 326 9.41 -8.96 -14.14
N ILE A 327 8.07 -8.95 -14.22
CA ILE A 327 7.32 -8.06 -15.12
C ILE A 327 7.68 -6.58 -14.84
N ILE A 328 7.68 -6.18 -13.57
CA ILE A 328 8.07 -4.82 -13.16
C ILE A 328 9.52 -4.51 -13.59
N SER A 329 10.45 -5.44 -13.38
CA SER A 329 11.86 -5.26 -13.69
C SER A 329 12.14 -5.19 -15.19
N GLU A 330 11.29 -5.78 -16.03
CA GLU A 330 11.39 -5.71 -17.49
C GLU A 330 10.74 -4.44 -18.06
N TRP A 331 9.63 -3.99 -17.46
CA TRP A 331 8.89 -2.82 -17.88
C TRP A 331 9.58 -1.51 -17.48
N LEU A 332 9.95 -1.40 -16.20
CA LEU A 332 10.37 -0.13 -15.61
C LEU A 332 11.59 0.52 -16.28
N PRO A 333 12.70 -0.21 -16.60
CA PRO A 333 13.84 0.40 -17.28
C PRO A 333 13.51 0.92 -18.68
N ARG A 334 12.65 0.22 -19.43
CA ARG A 334 12.19 0.64 -20.76
C ARG A 334 11.40 1.95 -20.65
N THR A 335 10.44 2.00 -19.74
CA THR A 335 9.61 3.18 -19.49
C THR A 335 10.44 4.39 -19.05
N LEU A 336 11.36 4.21 -18.10
CA LEU A 336 12.25 5.28 -17.64
C LEU A 336 13.17 5.79 -18.74
N SER A 337 13.63 4.91 -19.65
CA SER A 337 14.41 5.32 -20.81
C SER A 337 13.57 6.18 -21.76
N ALA A 338 12.34 5.77 -22.07
CA ALA A 338 11.43 6.51 -22.95
C ALA A 338 11.10 7.90 -22.37
N LEU A 339 10.81 7.99 -21.07
CA LEU A 339 10.52 9.26 -20.39
C LEU A 339 11.69 10.25 -20.42
N ARG A 340 12.94 9.77 -20.44
CA ARG A 340 14.14 10.63 -20.55
C ARG A 340 14.38 11.16 -21.96
N THR A 341 13.92 10.41 -22.97
CA THR A 341 14.10 10.76 -24.38
C THR A 341 12.94 11.55 -24.97
N GLY A 342 11.81 11.62 -24.26
CA GLY A 342 10.65 12.42 -24.67
C GLY A 342 10.97 13.92 -24.68
N PRO A 343 10.30 14.72 -25.53
CA PRO A 343 10.47 16.17 -25.52
C PRO A 343 10.13 16.69 -24.12
N ALA A 344 11.05 17.45 -23.51
CA ALA A 344 10.83 18.06 -22.21
C ALA A 344 9.55 18.90 -22.24
N THR A 345 8.52 18.47 -21.53
CA THR A 345 7.30 19.24 -21.37
C THR A 345 7.64 20.49 -20.55
N THR A 346 7.81 21.60 -21.25
CA THR A 346 7.89 22.94 -20.67
C THR A 346 6.52 23.31 -20.11
N ALA A 347 6.25 22.90 -18.87
CA ALA A 347 5.20 23.48 -18.05
C ALA A 347 5.87 24.00 -16.78
N GLY A 348 6.49 25.17 -16.91
CA GLY A 348 6.80 26.01 -15.74
C GLY A 348 5.50 26.63 -15.22
N PRO A 349 5.38 26.87 -13.90
CA PRO A 349 4.20 27.51 -13.35
C PRO A 349 4.15 28.97 -13.79
N ASN A 350 3.00 29.40 -14.30
CA ASN A 350 2.56 30.80 -14.26
C ASN A 350 1.81 31.04 -12.95
#